data_AF-A0A1Z4M1Y1-F1
#
_entry.id   AF-A0A1Z4M1Y1-F1
#
_cell.length_a   1.000
_cell.length_b   1.000
_cell.length_c   1.000
_cell.angle_alpha   90.00
_cell.angle_beta   90.00
_cell.angle_gamma   90.00
#
_symmetry.space_group_name_H-M   'P 1'
#
loop_
_entity.id
_entity.type
_entity.pdbx_description
1 polymer ?
#
loop_
_entity_poly.entity_id
_entity_poly.type
_entity_poly.pdbx_seq_one_letter_code
_entity_poly.pdbx_strand_id
1 'polypeptide(L)'
;MYKAAFNHPHDVVKSALEKEGWNITDDPLFLRFGGLELFIDLGAERIIAAQKGEERIAVEIKSFVGNSATTEFSNALGKFLKYQVALQEEYFI
;
A
#
# COMPACT_ATOMS: atom_id res chain seq x y z
N MET A 1 29.24 -8.02 -3.56
CA MET A 1 28.17 -8.96 -3.13
C MET A 1 26.86 -8.19 -3.11
N TYR A 2 26.00 -8.41 -4.11
CA TYR A 2 24.67 -7.80 -4.12
C TYR A 2 23.76 -8.58 -3.17
N LYS A 3 23.31 -7.94 -2.08
CA LYS A 3 22.17 -8.45 -1.30
C LYS A 3 20.92 -8.21 -2.13
N ALA A 4 20.53 -9.19 -2.94
CA ALA A 4 19.15 -9.31 -3.42
C ALA A 4 18.39 -10.14 -2.39
N ALA A 5 17.60 -9.49 -1.52
CA ALA A 5 16.57 -10.15 -0.72
C ALA A 5 15.71 -9.07 -0.06
N PHE A 6 14.55 -8.74 -0.64
CA PHE A 6 13.31 -8.33 0.05
C PHE A 6 12.19 -7.96 -0.96
N ASN A 7 11.88 -8.86 -1.91
CA ASN A 7 10.62 -8.76 -2.67
C ASN A 7 9.48 -9.60 -2.04
N HIS A 8 9.68 -10.13 -0.82
CA HIS A 8 8.89 -11.27 -0.36
C HIS A 8 7.45 -10.95 0.09
N PRO A 9 7.15 -9.87 0.84
CA PRO A 9 5.78 -9.58 1.30
C PRO A 9 4.87 -9.03 0.20
N HIS A 10 5.41 -8.17 -0.65
CA HIS A 10 4.66 -7.54 -1.75
C HIS A 10 4.12 -8.58 -2.72
N ASP A 11 5.02 -9.42 -3.25
CA ASP A 11 4.68 -10.45 -4.23
C ASP A 11 3.74 -11.51 -3.63
N VAL A 12 3.88 -11.82 -2.33
CA VAL A 12 2.99 -12.75 -1.63
C VAL A 12 1.57 -12.19 -1.53
N VAL A 13 1.40 -10.93 -1.13
CA VAL A 13 0.08 -10.30 -1.04
C VAL A 13 -0.54 -10.16 -2.43
N LYS A 14 0.22 -9.73 -3.43
CA LYS A 14 -0.23 -9.64 -4.81
C LYS A 14 -0.73 -10.99 -5.33
N SER A 15 0.08 -12.04 -5.17
CA SER A 15 -0.27 -13.40 -5.58
C SER A 15 -1.50 -13.92 -4.83
N ALA A 16 -1.67 -13.56 -3.55
CA ALA A 16 -2.84 -13.96 -2.77
C ALA A 16 -4.12 -13.26 -3.28
N LEU A 17 -4.05 -11.96 -3.58
CA LEU A 17 -5.15 -11.20 -4.18
C LEU A 17 -5.56 -11.82 -5.53
N GLU A 18 -4.60 -12.07 -6.42
CA GLU A 18 -4.84 -12.68 -7.73
C GLU A 18 -5.50 -14.07 -7.61
N LYS A 19 -5.04 -14.91 -6.68
CA LYS A 19 -5.63 -16.24 -6.41
C LYS A 19 -7.06 -16.17 -5.88
N GLU A 20 -7.39 -15.12 -5.13
CA GLU A 20 -8.73 -14.85 -4.62
C GLU A 20 -9.63 -14.16 -5.67
N GLY A 21 -9.16 -14.00 -6.91
CA GLY A 21 -9.92 -13.44 -8.01
C GLY A 21 -9.98 -11.91 -8.04
N TRP A 22 -9.06 -11.24 -7.34
CA TRP A 22 -8.86 -9.81 -7.50
C TRP A 22 -8.00 -9.52 -8.72
N ASN A 23 -8.42 -8.55 -9.52
CA ASN A 23 -7.61 -8.00 -10.60
C ASN A 23 -6.80 -6.81 -10.08
N ILE A 24 -5.48 -6.89 -10.15
CA ILE A 24 -4.60 -5.78 -9.79
C ILE A 24 -4.73 -4.68 -10.84
N THR A 25 -5.11 -3.46 -10.43
CA THR A 25 -5.27 -2.33 -11.34
C THR A 25 -4.06 -1.41 -11.32
N ASP A 26 -3.43 -1.22 -10.15
CA ASP A 26 -2.28 -0.34 -9.97
C ASP A 26 -1.30 -0.93 -8.95
N ASP A 27 -0.02 -0.92 -9.29
CA ASP A 27 1.08 -1.42 -8.46
C ASP A 27 2.37 -0.66 -8.84
N PRO A 28 2.64 0.52 -8.22
CA PRO A 28 1.90 1.12 -7.12
C PRO A 28 0.67 1.94 -7.55
N LEU A 29 -0.30 2.07 -6.65
CA LEU A 29 -1.36 3.08 -6.71
C LEU A 29 -0.80 4.46 -6.38
N PHE A 30 -1.05 5.44 -7.26
CA PHE A 30 -0.66 6.83 -7.07
C PHE A 30 -1.83 7.66 -6.56
N LEU A 31 -1.62 8.39 -5.46
CA LEU A 31 -2.62 9.27 -4.85
C LEU A 31 -2.08 10.70 -4.76
N ARG A 32 -2.95 11.67 -5.05
CA ARG A 32 -2.67 13.10 -4.83
C ARG A 32 -3.48 13.61 -3.65
N PHE A 33 -2.84 14.36 -2.75
CA PHE A 33 -3.50 14.97 -1.60
C PHE A 33 -3.03 16.41 -1.43
N GLY A 34 -3.96 17.38 -1.47
CA GLY A 34 -3.62 18.81 -1.26
C GLY A 34 -2.54 19.37 -2.19
N GLY A 35 -2.40 18.83 -3.41
CA GLY A 35 -1.35 19.20 -4.36
C GLY A 35 0.00 18.53 -4.14
N LEU A 36 0.11 17.64 -3.15
CA LEU A 36 1.29 16.82 -2.87
C LEU A 36 1.08 15.39 -3.41
N GLU A 37 2.13 14.82 -4.01
CA GLU A 37 2.18 13.39 -4.31
C GLU A 37 2.62 12.63 -3.06
N LEU A 38 1.73 11.77 -2.52
CA LEU A 38 1.99 11.03 -1.28
C LEU A 38 3.12 9.99 -1.39
N PHE A 39 3.66 9.77 -2.58
CA PHE A 39 4.80 8.91 -2.84
C PHE A 39 6.14 9.53 -2.37
N ILE A 40 6.21 10.86 -2.28
CA ILE A 40 7.47 11.59 -2.05
C ILE A 40 8.00 11.40 -0.63
N ASP A 41 7.15 11.12 0.35
CA ASP A 41 7.54 11.26 1.76
C ASP A 41 8.21 9.99 2.36
N LEU A 42 8.09 8.80 1.74
CA LEU A 42 8.48 7.53 2.40
C LEU A 42 9.03 6.44 1.45
N GLY A 43 10.18 6.72 0.83
CA GLY A 43 11.32 5.83 0.53
C GLY A 43 11.23 4.36 0.05
N ALA A 44 10.14 3.60 0.16
CA ALA A 44 10.09 2.18 -0.23
C ALA A 44 8.70 1.53 -0.25
N GLU A 45 7.63 2.24 0.13
CA GLU A 45 6.35 1.61 0.42
C GLU A 45 5.39 1.70 -0.76
N ARG A 46 4.79 0.55 -1.12
CA ARG A 46 3.93 0.39 -2.30
C ARG A 46 2.52 0.05 -1.85
N ILE A 47 1.55 0.84 -2.32
CA ILE A 47 0.12 0.52 -2.19
C ILE A 47 -0.28 -0.21 -3.47
N ILE A 48 -1.05 -1.30 -3.33
CA ILE A 48 -1.64 -2.00 -4.47
C ILE A 48 -3.11 -1.61 -4.58
N ALA A 49 -3.58 -1.22 -5.76
CA ALA A 49 -5.01 -1.16 -6.05
C ALA A 49 -5.47 -2.46 -6.70
N ALA A 50 -6.62 -2.97 -6.28
CA ALA A 50 -7.22 -4.14 -6.87
C ALA A 50 -8.75 -4.03 -6.93
N GLN A 51 -9.34 -4.76 -7.89
CA GLN A 51 -10.78 -4.77 -8.14
C GLN A 51 -11.31 -6.19 -8.27
N LYS A 52 -12.49 -6.45 -7.69
CA LYS A 52 -13.24 -7.70 -7.86
C LYS A 52 -14.73 -7.39 -8.04
N GLY A 53 -15.23 -7.56 -9.26
CA GLY A 53 -16.58 -7.09 -9.61
C GLY A 53 -16.68 -5.56 -9.47
N GLU A 54 -17.63 -5.08 -8.68
CA GLU A 54 -17.80 -3.66 -8.37
C GLU A 54 -16.96 -3.20 -7.16
N GLU A 55 -16.37 -4.13 -6.43
CA GLU A 55 -15.56 -3.84 -5.24
C GLU A 55 -14.15 -3.41 -5.63
N ARG A 56 -13.64 -2.34 -5.00
CA ARG A 56 -12.28 -1.83 -5.17
C ARG A 56 -11.61 -1.68 -3.82
N ILE A 57 -10.34 -2.04 -3.74
CA ILE A 57 -9.52 -1.92 -2.54
C ILE A 57 -8.19 -1.27 -2.85
N ALA A 58 -7.65 -0.56 -1.87
CA ALA A 58 -6.25 -0.14 -1.82
C ALA A 58 -5.59 -0.86 -0.64
N VAL A 59 -4.45 -1.50 -0.88
CA VAL A 59 -3.76 -2.37 0.08
C VAL A 59 -2.38 -1.83 0.38
N GLU A 60 -2.17 -1.34 1.61
CA GLU A 60 -0.85 -1.00 2.14
C GLU A 60 -0.19 -2.23 2.78
N ILE A 61 1.00 -2.61 2.31
CA ILE A 61 1.69 -3.83 2.76
C ILE A 61 2.76 -3.46 3.80
N LYS A 62 2.71 -4.11 4.96
CA LYS A 62 3.69 -3.94 6.06
C LYS A 62 4.25 -5.28 6.51
N SER A 63 5.57 -5.33 6.72
CA SER A 63 6.27 -6.54 7.16
C SER A 63 6.52 -6.61 8.67
N PHE A 64 6.44 -5.48 9.40
CA PHE A 64 6.67 -5.40 10.86
C PHE A 64 7.96 -6.11 11.32
N VAL A 65 9.06 -5.90 10.58
CA VAL A 65 10.38 -6.53 10.85
C VAL A 65 11.34 -5.61 11.58
N GLY A 66 10.90 -4.40 11.95
CA GLY A 66 11.69 -3.42 12.65
C GLY A 66 11.90 -3.75 14.13
N ASN A 67 12.77 -2.97 14.77
CA ASN A 67 13.18 -3.20 16.14
C ASN A 67 12.12 -2.81 17.20
N SER A 68 11.02 -2.17 16.79
CA SER A 68 9.97 -1.66 17.68
C SER A 68 8.62 -1.75 17.01
N ALA A 69 7.83 -2.75 17.42
CA ALA A 69 6.45 -2.92 16.95
C ALA A 69 5.59 -1.67 17.21
N THR A 70 5.78 -0.99 18.35
CA THR A 70 5.04 0.24 18.68
C THR A 70 5.35 1.36 17.69
N THR A 71 6.62 1.55 17.33
CA THR A 71 7.03 2.57 16.36
C THR A 71 6.53 2.24 14.95
N GLU A 72 6.64 0.98 14.54
CA GLU A 72 6.13 0.52 13.25
C GLU A 72 4.62 0.67 13.15
N PHE A 73 3.89 0.36 14.23
CA PHE A 73 2.46 0.55 14.32
C PHE A 73 2.06 2.03 14.22
N SER A 74 2.71 2.92 14.98
CA SER A 74 2.44 4.36 14.90
C SER A 74 2.68 4.90 13.48
N ASN A 75 3.74 4.44 12.82
CA ASN A 75 4.02 4.82 11.43
C ASN A 75 2.98 4.26 10.45
N ALA A 76 2.60 2.99 10.57
CA ALA A 76 1.59 2.37 9.72
C ALA A 76 0.22 3.04 9.89
N LEU A 77 -0.20 3.33 11.13
CA LEU A 77 -1.44 4.03 11.41
C LEU A 77 -1.46 5.44 10.81
N GLY A 78 -0.36 6.20 10.97
CA GLY A 78 -0.26 7.53 10.40
C GLY A 78 -0.37 7.53 8.87
N LYS A 79 0.19 6.53 8.19
CA LYS A 79 0.11 6.38 6.74
C LYS A 79 -1.28 5.94 6.30
N PHE A 80 -1.84 4.93 6.96
CA PHE A 80 -3.20 4.46 6.71
C PHE A 80 -4.21 5.61 6.76
N LEU A 81 -4.15 6.47 7.79
CA LEU A 81 -5.04 7.62 7.91
C LEU A 81 -4.85 8.65 6.78
N LYS A 82 -3.61 8.92 6.37
CA LYS A 82 -3.33 9.83 5.23
C LYS A 82 -3.88 9.27 3.93
N TYR A 83 -3.67 7.99 3.65
CA TYR A 83 -4.16 7.34 2.44
C TYR A 83 -5.68 7.23 2.43
N GLN A 84 -6.30 6.95 3.58
CA GLN A 84 -7.75 6.91 3.71
C GLN A 84 -8.37 8.26 3.31
N VAL A 85 -7.83 9.38 3.83
CA VAL A 85 -8.32 10.71 3.47
C VAL A 85 -8.10 11.01 1.98
N ALA A 86 -6.93 10.67 1.43
CA ALA A 86 -6.66 10.89 0.01
C ALA A 86 -7.57 10.06 -0.92
N LEU A 87 -7.85 8.80 -0.57
CA LEU A 87 -8.77 7.94 -1.32
C LEU A 87 -10.21 8.48 -1.28
N GLN A 88 -10.64 9.03 -0.15
CA GLN A 88 -11.95 9.69 -0.03
C GLN A 88 -12.05 10.92 -0.93
N GLU A 89 -10.99 11.74 -1.01
CA GLU A 89 -10.95 12.89 -1.90
C GLU A 89 -10.95 12.50 -3.38
N GLU A 90 -10.19 11.47 -3.77
CA GLU A 90 -10.01 11.07 -5.17
C GLU A 90 -11.19 10.27 -5.73
N TYR A 91 -11.81 9.41 -4.91
CA TYR A 91 -12.87 8.50 -5.36
C TYR A 91 -14.27 8.79 -4.81
N PHE A 92 -14.45 9.83 -3.97
CA PHE A 92 -15.74 10.19 -3.33
C PHE A 92 -16.43 9.00 -2.64
N ILE A 93 -15.65 8.10 -2.02
CA ILE A 93 -16.12 6.96 -1.21
C ILE A 93 -16.49 7.37 0.22
#